data_AF-A0A5R9KW69-F1
#
_entry.id   AF-A0A5R9KW69-F1
#
_cell.length_a   1.000
_cell.length_b   1.000
_cell.length_c   1.000
_cell.angle_alpha   90.00
_cell.angle_beta   90.00
_cell.angle_gamma   90.00
#
_symmetry.space_group_name_H-M   'P 1'
#
loop_
_entity.id
_entity.type
_entity.pdbx_description
1 polymer ?
#
loop_
_entity_poly.entity_id
_entity_poly.type
_entity_poly.pdbx_seq_one_letter_code
_entity_poly.pdbx_strand_id
1 'polypeptide(L)'
;MSTLVNKYLVTNQKKYRKLLNKVDALMKKGECNVTAEESDEILAIALALLEYEQKHFPITGPTTLEGIAELEMYEKRLNENF
;
A
#
# COMPACT_ATOMS: atom_id res chain seq x y z
N MET A 1 -13.29 -10.40 8.22
CA MET A 1 -12.78 -9.23 7.48
C MET A 1 -13.14 -7.88 8.14
N SER A 2 -14.43 -7.56 8.36
CA SER A 2 -14.85 -6.20 8.77
C SER A 2 -14.40 -5.69 10.16
N THR A 3 -14.03 -6.58 11.09
CA THR A 3 -13.62 -6.21 12.46
C THR A 3 -12.13 -5.87 12.57
N LEU A 4 -11.27 -6.52 11.77
CA LEU A 4 -9.81 -6.29 11.79
C LEU A 4 -9.42 -4.98 11.10
N VAL A 5 -10.09 -4.60 10.02
CA VAL A 5 -9.83 -3.31 9.34
C VAL A 5 -10.14 -2.13 10.28
N ASN A 6 -11.26 -2.19 11.01
CA ASN A 6 -11.61 -1.17 12.00
C ASN A 6 -10.60 -1.05 13.15
N LYS A 7 -9.98 -2.16 13.55
CA LYS A 7 -8.91 -2.17 14.57
C LYS A 7 -7.71 -1.32 14.15
N TYR A 8 -7.34 -1.35 12.87
CA TYR A 8 -6.16 -0.67 12.33
C TYR A 8 -6.43 0.71 11.70
N LEU A 9 -7.67 1.22 11.77
CA LEU A 9 -8.04 2.52 11.21
C LEU A 9 -7.02 3.63 11.52
N VAL A 10 -6.45 4.23 10.49
CA VAL A 10 -5.43 5.27 10.62
C VAL A 10 -6.07 6.66 10.59
N THR A 11 -6.06 7.37 11.72
CA THR A 11 -6.67 8.70 11.82
C THR A 11 -5.66 9.85 11.86
N ASN A 12 -4.38 9.53 12.05
CA ASN A 12 -3.31 10.52 12.14
C ASN A 12 -1.94 9.91 11.84
N GLN A 13 -0.96 10.78 11.62
CA GLN A 13 0.42 10.42 11.28
C GLN A 13 1.12 9.58 12.36
N LYS A 14 0.80 9.78 13.65
CA LYS A 14 1.40 8.99 14.74
C LYS A 14 0.95 7.54 14.67
N LYS A 15 -0.34 7.30 14.43
CA LYS A 15 -0.91 5.95 14.26
C LYS A 15 -0.41 5.31 12.97
N TYR A 16 -0.32 6.08 11.89
CA TYR A 16 0.28 5.67 10.61
C TYR A 16 1.70 5.11 10.83
N ARG A 17 2.60 5.89 11.44
CA ARG A 17 3.99 5.46 11.70
C ARG A 17 4.08 4.24 12.61
N LYS A 18 3.21 4.15 13.61
CA LYS A 18 3.17 2.98 14.50
C LYS A 18 2.78 1.70 13.73
N LEU A 19 1.83 1.81 12.82
CA LEU A 19 1.34 0.68 12.03
C LEU A 19 2.33 0.29 10.93
N LEU A 20 2.99 1.25 10.28
CA LEU A 20 4.13 0.99 9.40
C LEU A 20 5.21 0.17 10.09
N ASN A 21 5.68 0.61 11.27
CA ASN A 21 6.71 -0.12 12.01
C ASN A 21 6.24 -1.52 12.41
N LYS A 22 4.95 -1.68 12.70
CA LYS A 22 4.39 -2.98 13.07
C LYS A 22 4.36 -3.94 11.87
N VAL A 23 3.86 -3.49 10.72
CA VAL A 23 3.78 -4.34 9.53
C VAL A 23 5.18 -4.65 9.00
N ASP A 24 6.12 -3.71 9.06
CA ASP A 24 7.54 -3.93 8.73
C ASP A 24 8.16 -5.04 9.59
N ALA A 25 7.92 -5.02 10.91
CA ALA A 25 8.41 -6.07 11.80
C ALA A 25 7.81 -7.46 11.48
N LEU A 26 6.52 -7.52 11.08
CA LEU A 26 5.87 -8.77 10.66
C LEU A 26 6.42 -9.26 9.32
N MET A 27 6.57 -8.38 8.33
CA MET A 27 7.09 -8.73 7.01
C MET A 27 8.55 -9.18 7.06
N LYS A 28 9.37 -8.60 7.95
CA LYS A 28 10.76 -8.99 8.15
C LYS A 28 10.95 -10.42 8.64
N LYS A 29 9.91 -11.08 9.16
CA LYS A 29 9.97 -12.52 9.47
C LYS A 29 10.16 -13.36 8.21
N GLY A 30 9.73 -12.86 7.05
CA GLY A 30 9.73 -13.57 5.79
C GLY A 30 8.52 -14.50 5.65
N GLU A 31 8.03 -14.65 4.42
CA GLU A 31 6.77 -15.34 4.09
C GLU A 31 6.67 -16.75 4.71
N CYS A 32 7.75 -17.53 4.67
CA CYS A 32 7.76 -18.89 5.21
C CYS A 32 7.61 -18.98 6.74
N ASN A 33 7.80 -17.88 7.47
CA ASN A 33 7.83 -17.85 8.95
C ASN A 33 6.64 -17.10 9.56
N VAL A 34 5.71 -16.62 8.74
CA VAL A 34 4.53 -15.88 9.17
C VAL A 34 3.36 -16.87 9.31
N THR A 35 2.63 -16.82 10.43
CA THR A 35 1.44 -17.68 10.61
C THR A 35 0.25 -17.16 9.79
N ALA A 36 -0.80 -17.97 9.64
CA ALA A 36 -2.01 -17.52 8.96
C ALA A 36 -2.63 -16.28 9.61
N GLU A 37 -2.65 -16.22 10.95
CA GLU A 37 -3.16 -15.07 11.70
C GLU A 37 -2.29 -13.81 11.51
N GLU A 38 -0.97 -13.99 11.45
CA GLU A 38 -0.05 -12.89 11.19
C GLU A 38 -0.17 -12.38 9.75
N SER A 39 -0.43 -13.27 8.79
CA SER A 39 -0.73 -12.90 7.40
C SER A 39 -2.02 -12.08 7.29
N ASP A 40 -3.09 -12.52 7.97
CA ASP A 40 -4.34 -11.76 8.07
C ASP A 40 -4.12 -10.39 8.74
N GLU A 41 -3.24 -10.33 9.75
CA GLU A 41 -2.86 -9.08 10.41
C GLU A 41 -2.07 -8.15 9.48
N ILE A 42 -1.11 -8.67 8.72
CA ILE A 42 -0.37 -7.91 7.70
C ILE A 42 -1.34 -7.32 6.69
N LEU A 43 -2.26 -8.13 6.14
CA LEU A 43 -3.24 -7.67 5.17
C LEU A 43 -4.14 -6.57 5.74
N ALA A 44 -4.65 -6.76 6.96
CA ALA A 44 -5.52 -5.77 7.59
C ALA A 44 -4.81 -4.44 7.87
N ILE A 45 -3.52 -4.48 8.26
CA ILE A 45 -2.71 -3.26 8.44
C ILE A 45 -2.42 -2.59 7.10
N ALA A 46 -2.05 -3.37 6.08
CA ALA A 46 -1.75 -2.85 4.74
C ALA A 46 -2.93 -2.11 4.12
N LEU A 47 -4.15 -2.68 4.23
CA LEU A 47 -5.37 -2.02 3.75
C LEU A 47 -5.66 -0.70 4.48
N ALA A 48 -5.46 -0.67 5.80
CA ALA A 48 -5.67 0.55 6.59
C ALA A 48 -4.63 1.65 6.29
N LEU A 49 -3.38 1.26 6.03
CA LEU A 49 -2.33 2.19 5.57
C LEU A 49 -2.65 2.73 4.18
N LEU A 50 -3.03 1.87 3.24
CA LEU A 50 -3.39 2.26 1.87
C LEU A 50 -4.52 3.30 1.85
N GLU A 51 -5.57 3.10 2.64
CA GLU A 51 -6.69 4.05 2.70
C GLU A 51 -6.24 5.44 3.22
N TYR A 52 -5.29 5.47 4.16
CA TYR A 52 -4.71 6.72 4.64
C TYR A 52 -3.81 7.37 3.59
N GLU A 53 -2.97 6.58 2.93
CA GLU A 53 -2.01 7.05 1.93
C GLU A 53 -2.70 7.62 0.69
N GLN A 54 -3.78 6.98 0.21
CA GLN A 54 -4.58 7.51 -0.90
C GLN A 54 -5.11 8.92 -0.64
N LYS A 55 -5.38 9.27 0.62
CA LYS A 55 -5.89 10.61 1.01
C LYS A 55 -4.76 11.62 1.28
N HIS A 56 -3.58 11.18 1.73
CA HIS A 56 -2.52 12.06 2.23
C HIS A 56 -1.27 12.12 1.33
N PHE A 57 -1.03 11.11 0.51
CA PHE A 57 0.11 10.98 -0.39
C PHE A 57 -0.38 10.59 -1.79
N PRO A 58 -1.14 11.46 -2.48
CA PRO A 58 -1.66 11.15 -3.80
C PRO A 58 -0.52 10.97 -4.79
N ILE A 59 -0.57 9.88 -5.56
CA ILE A 59 0.32 9.69 -6.72
C ILE A 59 -0.22 10.57 -7.84
N THR A 60 0.41 11.73 -8.04
CA THR A 60 0.03 12.65 -9.11
C THR A 60 0.62 12.16 -10.43
N GLY A 61 -0.20 12.16 -11.48
CA GLY A 61 0.27 11.93 -12.84
C GLY A 61 1.25 13.03 -13.31
N PRO A 62 1.98 12.78 -14.41
CA PRO A 62 2.85 13.79 -15.01
C PRO A 62 2.03 15.02 -15.46
N THR A 63 2.57 16.21 -15.23
CA THR A 63 1.92 17.48 -15.62
C THR A 63 2.54 18.10 -16.86
N THR A 64 3.66 17.56 -17.35
CA THR A 64 4.34 18.02 -18.57
C THR A 64 3.89 17.21 -19.78
N LEU A 65 3.93 17.82 -20.96
CA LEU A 65 3.60 17.12 -22.20
C LEU A 65 4.53 15.93 -22.44
N GLU A 66 5.82 16.10 -22.15
CA GLU A 66 6.82 15.03 -22.27
C GLU A 66 6.50 13.88 -21.31
N GLY A 67 6.16 14.18 -20.05
CA GLY A 67 5.83 13.14 -19.07
C GLY A 67 4.53 12.42 -19.40
N ILE A 68 3.53 13.13 -19.93
CA ILE A 68 2.28 12.52 -20.42
C ILE A 68 2.59 11.56 -21.58
N ALA A 69 3.40 12.00 -22.56
CA ALA A 69 3.79 11.16 -23.69
C ALA A 69 4.60 9.92 -23.26
N GLU A 70 5.52 10.06 -22.31
CA GLU A 70 6.28 8.94 -21.75
C GLU A 70 5.38 7.90 -21.07
N LEU A 71 4.40 8.36 -20.29
CA LEU A 71 3.43 7.50 -19.62
C LEU A 71 2.59 6.73 -20.64
N GLU A 72 2.03 7.41 -21.65
CA GLU A 72 1.25 6.76 -22.72
C GLU A 72 2.07 5.72 -23.49
N MET A 73 3.34 6.03 -23.80
CA MET A 73 4.22 5.08 -24.46
C MET A 73 4.51 3.86 -23.59
N TYR A 74 4.69 4.05 -22.29
CA TYR A 74 4.90 2.95 -21.34
C TYR A 74 3.66 2.05 -21.24
N GLU A 75 2.47 2.63 -21.13
CA GLU A 75 1.20 1.90 -21.09
C GLU A 75 0.96 1.09 -22.36
N LYS A 76 1.23 1.65 -23.55
CA LYS A 76 1.15 0.91 -24.82
C LYS A 76 2.10 -0.29 -24.85
N ARG A 77 3.35 -0.12 -24.43
CA ARG A 77 4.32 -1.23 -24.38
C ARG A 77 3.91 -2.35 -23.42
N LEU A 78 3.25 -2.02 -22.31
CA LEU A 78 2.69 -3.05 -21.42
C LEU A 78 1.58 -3.83 -22.13
N ASN A 79 0.63 -3.14 -22.73
CA ASN A 79 -0.53 -3.77 -23.39
C ASN A 79 -0.17 -4.60 -24.64
N GLU A 80 0.96 -4.34 -25.28
CA GLU A 80 1.44 -5.13 -26.43
C GLU A 80 2.17 -6.42 -26.03
N ASN A 81 2.62 -6.54 -24.77
CA ASN A 81 3.39 -7.68 -24.26
C ASN A 81 2.57 -8.67 -23.42
N PHE A 82 1.24 -8.48 -23.33
CA PHE A 82 0.28 -9.38 -22.67
C PHE A 82 -0.83 -9.78 -23.64
#